data_AF-S2JPE6-F1
#
_entry.id   AF-S2JPE6-F1
#
_cell.length_a   1.000
_cell.length_b   1.000
_cell.length_c   1.000
_cell.angle_alpha   90.00
_cell.angle_beta   90.00
_cell.angle_gamma   90.00
#
_symmetry.space_group_name_H-M   'P 1'
#
loop_
_entity.id
_entity.type
_entity.pdbx_description
1 polymer ?
#
loop_
_entity_poly.entity_id
_entity_poly.type
_entity_poly.pdbx_seq_one_letter_code
_entity_poly.pdbx_strand_id
1 'polypeptide(L)'
;MGPSSVDEKIRHDTFRTMSTDSDFVEHVSEDMLIRLLNAFVWTSNDSGIDFFQNRNVVSYVQGMNVLAAPFLMTMSEMEAFFSFSTFIYDWCPLYVLPTMKGVHCGLRLLDLCLSSLDPILYGYLRGKNLSASTYAFASVMTFSACTPPLSELLQLWDYMFAYGIHLNILFIIAQLALIRADLLNSPSPANLLRVLPPLNAKEIMNLTVSLCRNLPLDLYDKLVRHAYDESVADDLGIKPTSANWSEHQNDSEDLPAYMRDAMNVRSKFKRE
;
A
#
# COMPACT_ATOMS: atom_id res chain seq x y z
N MET A 1 8.74 -3.43 28.35
CA MET A 1 7.95 -4.68 28.29
C MET A 1 8.72 -5.70 27.44
N GLY A 2 8.41 -7.00 27.58
CA GLY A 2 9.08 -8.09 26.86
C GLY A 2 8.32 -8.53 25.58
N PRO A 3 8.57 -9.75 25.08
CA PRO A 3 7.83 -10.35 23.96
C PRO A 3 6.31 -10.25 24.12
N SER A 4 5.60 -9.84 23.07
CA SER A 4 4.13 -9.81 23.01
C SER A 4 3.57 -11.18 22.59
N SER A 5 2.23 -11.31 22.55
CA SER A 5 1.56 -12.54 22.09
C SER A 5 1.82 -12.91 20.62
N VAL A 6 2.42 -12.01 19.84
CA VAL A 6 2.73 -12.20 18.41
C VAL A 6 4.23 -12.01 18.11
N ASP A 7 5.10 -12.08 19.13
CA ASP A 7 6.56 -11.90 19.00
C ASP A 7 7.18 -12.83 17.96
N GLU A 8 6.77 -14.10 17.90
CA GLU A 8 7.26 -15.05 16.90
C GLU A 8 6.98 -14.57 15.46
N LYS A 9 5.78 -14.03 15.21
CA LYS A 9 5.40 -13.49 13.91
C LYS A 9 6.20 -12.22 13.59
N ILE A 10 6.42 -11.36 14.58
CA ILE A 10 7.27 -10.17 14.44
C ILE A 10 8.68 -10.60 14.03
N ARG A 11 9.31 -11.54 14.75
CA ARG A 11 10.67 -12.04 14.44
C ARG A 11 10.79 -12.64 13.04
N HIS A 12 9.77 -13.40 12.61
CA HIS A 12 9.74 -13.96 11.25
C HIS A 12 9.73 -12.89 10.15
N ASP A 13 9.18 -11.71 10.44
CA ASP A 13 9.13 -10.59 9.52
C ASP A 13 10.36 -9.68 9.63
N THR A 14 10.86 -9.42 10.85
CA THR A 14 11.97 -8.48 11.08
C THR A 14 13.27 -8.94 10.45
N PHE A 15 13.60 -10.23 10.53
CA PHE A 15 14.86 -10.79 9.99
C PHE A 15 15.11 -10.47 8.50
N ARG A 16 14.04 -10.33 7.71
CA ARG A 16 14.11 -10.06 6.26
C ARG A 16 13.81 -8.60 5.89
N THR A 17 13.64 -7.71 6.88
CA THR A 17 13.22 -6.33 6.65
C THR A 17 14.38 -5.52 6.09
N MET A 18 14.24 -5.06 4.83
CA MET A 18 15.24 -4.23 4.14
C MET A 18 16.68 -4.80 4.21
N SER A 19 16.82 -6.13 4.30
CA SER A 19 18.10 -6.79 4.59
C SER A 19 19.16 -6.64 3.49
N THR A 20 18.79 -6.11 2.32
CA THR A 20 19.68 -5.82 1.20
C THR A 20 20.10 -4.35 1.12
N ASP A 21 19.54 -3.48 1.96
CA ASP A 21 19.90 -2.06 2.03
C ASP A 21 21.00 -1.88 3.07
N SER A 22 22.22 -1.59 2.61
CA SER A 22 23.39 -1.51 3.48
C SER A 22 23.33 -0.36 4.48
N ASP A 23 22.77 0.78 4.06
CA ASP A 23 22.66 1.97 4.89
C ASP A 23 21.65 1.72 6.02
N PHE A 24 20.53 1.06 5.69
CA PHE A 24 19.56 0.64 6.69
C PHE A 24 20.15 -0.32 7.72
N VAL A 25 20.84 -1.38 7.27
CA VAL A 25 21.40 -2.41 8.18
C VAL A 25 22.51 -1.86 9.07
N GLU A 26 23.21 -0.80 8.65
CA GLU A 26 24.21 -0.12 9.47
C GLU A 26 23.59 0.68 10.63
N HIS A 27 22.40 1.25 10.43
CA HIS A 27 21.75 2.15 11.39
C HIS A 27 20.63 1.48 12.21
N VAL A 28 19.94 0.49 11.64
CA VAL A 28 18.76 -0.13 12.23
C VAL A 28 19.01 -1.63 12.44
N SER A 29 19.18 -2.00 13.71
CA SER A 29 19.27 -3.41 14.10
C SER A 29 17.90 -4.09 14.12
N GLU A 30 17.88 -5.40 13.89
CA GLU A 30 16.66 -6.22 14.01
C GLU A 30 15.99 -6.05 15.39
N ASP A 31 16.79 -5.98 16.46
CA ASP A 31 16.28 -5.81 17.82
C ASP A 31 15.52 -4.50 18.02
N MET A 32 15.85 -3.42 17.30
CA MET A 32 15.09 -2.17 17.34
C MET A 32 13.69 -2.34 16.75
N LEU A 33 13.59 -3.03 15.61
CA LEU A 33 12.30 -3.38 15.00
C LEU A 33 11.47 -4.26 15.95
N ILE A 34 12.09 -5.30 16.52
CA ILE A 34 11.42 -6.22 17.45
C ILE A 34 10.88 -5.46 18.67
N ARG A 35 11.69 -4.60 19.30
CA ARG A 35 11.26 -3.83 20.49
C ARG A 35 10.14 -2.86 20.15
N LEU A 36 10.27 -2.09 19.06
CA LEU A 36 9.25 -1.13 18.63
C LEU A 36 7.92 -1.83 18.36
N LEU A 37 7.92 -2.90 17.57
CA LEU A 37 6.71 -3.62 17.16
C LEU A 37 6.06 -4.35 18.34
N ASN A 38 6.84 -4.98 19.22
CA ASN A 38 6.29 -5.59 20.44
C ASN A 38 5.71 -4.54 21.37
N ALA A 39 6.40 -3.41 21.57
CA ALA A 39 5.87 -2.31 22.37
C ALA A 39 4.54 -1.79 21.80
N PHE A 40 4.43 -1.67 20.48
CA PHE A 40 3.19 -1.26 19.82
C PHE A 40 2.03 -2.23 20.05
N VAL A 41 2.30 -3.55 20.00
CA VAL A 41 1.27 -4.55 20.33
C VAL A 41 0.87 -4.51 21.80
N TRP A 42 1.80 -4.19 22.70
CA TRP A 42 1.45 -4.02 24.11
C TRP A 42 0.53 -2.81 24.33
N THR A 43 0.74 -1.69 23.64
CA THR A 43 -0.11 -0.51 23.80
C THR A 43 -1.51 -0.69 23.24
N SER A 44 -1.74 -1.60 22.30
CA SER A 44 -3.10 -1.91 21.81
C SER A 44 -3.90 -2.80 22.77
N ASN A 45 -3.23 -3.57 23.62
CA ASN A 45 -3.85 -4.48 24.59
C ASN A 45 -4.00 -3.87 25.99
N ASP A 46 -3.25 -2.83 26.32
CA ASP A 46 -3.25 -2.20 27.64
C ASP A 46 -4.17 -0.97 27.68
N SER A 47 -5.33 -1.13 28.30
CA SER A 47 -6.30 -0.03 28.54
C SER A 47 -5.78 1.02 29.55
N GLY A 48 -4.64 0.77 30.20
CA GLY A 48 -4.08 1.62 31.25
C GLY A 48 -3.17 2.76 30.78
N ILE A 49 -2.79 2.81 29.49
CA ILE A 49 -1.97 3.90 28.95
C ILE A 49 -2.91 4.98 28.38
N ASP A 50 -3.12 6.06 29.16
CA ASP A 50 -4.02 7.19 28.84
C ASP A 50 -3.83 7.75 27.41
N PHE A 51 -2.62 7.64 26.84
CA PHE A 51 -2.31 8.15 25.48
C PHE A 51 -3.08 7.45 24.35
N PHE A 52 -3.49 6.18 24.51
CA PHE A 52 -4.15 5.39 23.44
C PHE A 52 -5.55 4.90 23.81
N GLN A 53 -6.12 5.40 24.91
CA GLN A 53 -7.31 4.87 25.59
C GLN A 53 -8.65 4.84 24.81
N ASN A 54 -8.69 5.23 23.54
CA ASN A 54 -9.90 5.16 22.70
C ASN A 54 -9.60 4.68 21.27
N ARG A 55 -8.45 4.04 21.04
CA ARG A 55 -8.10 3.52 19.72
C ARG A 55 -8.65 2.10 19.53
N ASN A 56 -9.00 1.76 18.30
CA ASN A 56 -9.38 0.39 17.95
C ASN A 56 -8.24 -0.58 18.30
N VAL A 57 -8.60 -1.79 18.73
CA VAL A 57 -7.60 -2.86 18.97
C VAL A 57 -6.90 -3.17 17.66
N VAL A 58 -5.64 -2.75 17.55
CA VAL A 58 -4.77 -3.07 16.43
C VAL A 58 -3.97 -4.33 16.76
N SER A 59 -3.99 -5.30 15.85
CA SER A 59 -3.13 -6.48 15.89
C SER A 59 -1.97 -6.30 14.93
N TYR A 60 -0.84 -6.95 15.20
CA TYR A 60 0.27 -6.99 14.25
C TYR A 60 -0.13 -7.68 12.93
N VAL A 61 -0.05 -6.93 11.84
CA VAL A 61 -0.24 -7.42 10.47
C VAL A 61 1.11 -7.46 9.76
N GLN A 62 1.33 -8.50 8.95
CA GLN A 62 2.55 -8.64 8.17
C GLN A 62 2.70 -7.42 7.25
N GLY A 63 3.90 -6.82 7.21
CA GLY A 63 4.16 -5.56 6.52
C GLY A 63 4.36 -4.37 7.47
N MET A 64 3.90 -4.47 8.72
CA MET A 64 4.15 -3.42 9.73
C MET A 64 5.64 -3.25 10.05
N ASN A 65 6.43 -4.32 9.97
CA ASN A 65 7.89 -4.26 10.04
C ASN A 65 8.50 -3.32 8.97
N VAL A 66 7.95 -3.37 7.74
CA VAL A 66 8.39 -2.50 6.64
C VAL A 66 7.91 -1.07 6.86
N LEU A 67 6.71 -0.87 7.44
CA LEU A 67 6.22 0.46 7.82
C LEU A 67 7.02 1.11 8.94
N ALA A 68 7.50 0.34 9.91
CA ALA A 68 8.30 0.84 11.03
C ALA A 68 9.73 1.23 10.63
N ALA A 69 10.28 0.60 9.59
CA ALA A 69 11.66 0.76 9.17
C ALA A 69 12.05 2.22 8.84
N PRO A 70 11.28 3.00 8.03
CA PRO A 70 11.62 4.40 7.74
C PRO A 70 11.65 5.31 8.98
N PHE A 71 10.81 5.04 9.99
CA PHE A 71 10.86 5.77 11.25
C PHE A 71 12.17 5.45 11.99
N LEU A 72 12.52 4.18 12.17
CA LEU A 72 13.77 3.81 12.84
C LEU A 72 15.03 4.28 12.10
N MET A 73 14.95 4.45 10.77
CA MET A 73 16.05 5.00 9.98
C MET A 73 16.29 6.49 10.27
N THR A 74 15.25 7.24 10.64
CA THR A 74 15.29 8.72 10.66
C THR A 74 15.30 9.33 12.05
N MET A 75 15.01 8.57 13.10
CA MET A 75 14.93 9.08 14.46
C MET A 75 15.29 8.03 15.52
N SER A 76 15.41 8.46 16.78
CA SER A 76 15.70 7.53 17.88
C SER A 76 14.59 6.51 18.07
N GLU A 77 14.88 5.34 18.64
CA GLU A 77 13.90 4.26 18.82
C GLU A 77 12.61 4.72 19.55
N MET A 78 12.75 5.62 20.53
CA MET A 78 11.61 6.17 21.27
C MET A 78 10.76 7.11 20.40
N GLU A 79 11.39 8.01 19.65
CA GLU A 79 10.68 8.90 18.72
C GLU A 79 10.02 8.10 17.59
N ALA A 80 10.71 7.06 17.11
CA ALA A 80 10.21 6.17 16.07
C ALA A 80 8.97 5.42 16.55
N PHE A 81 8.98 4.94 17.79
CA PHE A 81 7.81 4.32 18.40
C PHE A 81 6.60 5.26 18.44
N PHE A 82 6.76 6.49 18.93
CA PHE A 82 5.65 7.44 19.01
C PHE A 82 5.16 7.89 17.63
N SER A 83 6.08 8.14 16.69
CA SER A 83 5.76 8.54 15.32
C SER A 83 5.05 7.43 14.55
N PHE A 84 5.56 6.20 14.63
CA PHE A 84 4.91 5.01 14.06
C PHE A 84 3.53 4.79 14.66
N SER A 85 3.41 4.86 16.00
CA SER A 85 2.13 4.66 16.67
C SER A 85 1.10 5.70 16.22
N THR A 86 1.48 6.97 16.17
CA THR A 86 0.63 8.06 15.70
C THR A 86 0.24 7.87 14.23
N PHE A 87 1.18 7.50 13.37
CA PHE A 87 0.91 7.22 11.97
C PHE A 87 -0.16 6.14 11.81
N ILE A 88 0.00 5.01 12.50
CA ILE A 88 -0.95 3.90 12.44
C ILE A 88 -2.32 4.30 13.00
N TYR A 89 -2.37 4.94 14.17
CA TYR A 89 -3.64 5.21 14.83
C TYR A 89 -4.42 6.40 14.27
N ASP A 90 -3.74 7.38 13.69
CA ASP A 90 -4.35 8.67 13.34
C ASP A 90 -4.47 8.85 11.84
N TRP A 91 -3.52 8.32 11.08
CA TRP A 91 -3.45 8.55 9.63
C TRP A 91 -4.00 7.36 8.85
N CYS A 92 -3.61 6.13 9.20
CA CYS A 92 -4.03 4.93 8.46
C CYS A 92 -4.61 3.79 9.33
N PRO A 93 -5.55 4.07 10.26
CA PRO A 93 -6.07 3.05 11.17
C PRO A 93 -6.72 1.86 10.46
N LEU A 94 -7.26 2.04 9.25
CA LEU A 94 -7.91 0.97 8.49
C LEU A 94 -6.92 0.02 7.79
N TYR A 95 -5.63 0.38 7.71
CA TYR A 95 -4.61 -0.42 7.03
C TYR A 95 -4.16 -1.62 7.86
N VAL A 96 -4.20 -1.48 9.19
CA VAL A 96 -3.68 -2.47 10.16
C VAL A 96 -4.79 -3.28 10.84
N LEU A 97 -6.04 -3.08 10.44
CA LEU A 97 -7.14 -3.94 10.89
C LEU A 97 -6.93 -5.38 10.36
N PRO A 98 -7.44 -6.42 11.05
CA PRO A 98 -7.33 -7.80 10.57
C PRO A 98 -7.89 -8.04 9.16
N THR A 99 -8.84 -7.20 8.72
CA THR A 99 -9.44 -7.22 7.38
C THR A 99 -8.66 -6.41 6.35
N MET A 100 -7.71 -5.57 6.80
CA MET A 100 -6.94 -4.63 5.98
C MET A 100 -7.84 -3.79 5.06
N LYS A 101 -9.03 -3.40 5.56
CA LYS A 101 -10.09 -2.76 4.78
C LYS A 101 -9.57 -1.51 4.04
N GLY A 102 -8.70 -0.72 4.69
CA GLY A 102 -8.05 0.43 4.08
C GLY A 102 -7.11 0.07 2.92
N VAL A 103 -6.34 -1.02 3.03
CA VAL A 103 -5.46 -1.51 1.95
C VAL A 103 -6.28 -1.93 0.74
N HIS A 104 -7.34 -2.71 0.94
CA HIS A 104 -8.22 -3.15 -0.15
C HIS A 104 -8.96 -1.97 -0.79
N CYS A 105 -9.38 -0.99 0.01
CA CYS A 105 -9.93 0.26 -0.49
C CYS A 105 -8.91 1.02 -1.35
N GLY A 106 -7.66 1.13 -0.90
CA GLY A 106 -6.57 1.77 -1.64
C GLY A 106 -6.27 1.07 -2.98
N LEU A 107 -6.29 -0.27 -3.02
CA LEU A 107 -6.11 -1.05 -4.24
C LEU A 107 -7.24 -0.82 -5.23
N ARG A 108 -8.50 -0.81 -4.75
CA ARG A 108 -9.65 -0.49 -5.60
C ARG A 108 -9.56 0.93 -6.15
N LEU A 109 -9.19 1.89 -5.31
CA LEU A 109 -8.99 3.28 -5.73
C LEU A 109 -7.85 3.41 -6.74
N LEU A 110 -6.79 2.63 -6.62
CA LEU A 110 -5.71 2.59 -7.62
C LEU A 110 -6.24 2.18 -8.99
N ASP A 111 -7.01 1.08 -9.09
CA ASP A 111 -7.62 0.64 -10.35
C ASP A 111 -8.56 1.72 -10.93
N LEU A 112 -9.39 2.35 -10.09
CA LEU A 112 -10.29 3.43 -10.52
C LEU A 112 -9.51 4.66 -11.02
N CYS A 113 -8.48 5.09 -10.29
CA CYS A 113 -7.63 6.21 -10.68
C CYS A 113 -6.89 5.92 -11.98
N LEU A 114 -6.31 4.73 -12.13
CA LEU A 114 -5.63 4.33 -13.35
C LEU A 114 -6.59 4.28 -14.54
N SER A 115 -7.81 3.78 -14.35
CA SER A 115 -8.83 3.76 -15.39
C SER A 115 -9.23 5.16 -15.86
N SER A 116 -9.24 6.13 -14.94
CA SER A 116 -9.56 7.53 -15.24
C SER A 116 -8.39 8.29 -15.87
N LEU A 117 -7.16 8.05 -15.41
CA LEU A 117 -5.96 8.79 -15.81
C LEU A 117 -5.30 8.21 -17.07
N ASP A 118 -5.31 6.89 -17.24
CA ASP A 118 -4.74 6.19 -18.38
C ASP A 118 -5.57 4.94 -18.74
N PRO A 119 -6.74 5.13 -19.38
CA PRO A 119 -7.65 4.04 -19.71
C PRO A 119 -7.02 3.00 -20.66
N ILE A 120 -6.00 3.38 -21.45
CA ILE A 120 -5.30 2.48 -22.36
C ILE A 120 -4.43 1.50 -21.55
N LEU A 121 -3.61 2.02 -20.63
CA LEU A 121 -2.79 1.16 -19.77
C LEU A 121 -3.65 0.28 -18.87
N TYR A 122 -4.70 0.86 -18.26
CA TYR A 122 -5.67 0.10 -17.48
C TYR A 122 -6.28 -1.06 -18.27
N GLY A 123 -6.84 -0.78 -19.46
CA GLY A 123 -7.45 -1.79 -20.31
C GLY A 123 -6.46 -2.87 -20.76
N TYR A 124 -5.21 -2.50 -21.03
CA TYR A 124 -4.15 -3.44 -21.38
C TYR A 124 -3.84 -4.42 -20.23
N LEU A 125 -3.63 -3.90 -19.02
CA LEU A 125 -3.35 -4.71 -17.83
C LEU A 125 -4.53 -5.63 -17.47
N ARG A 126 -5.77 -5.10 -17.50
CA ARG A 126 -6.98 -5.91 -17.29
C ARG A 126 -7.13 -7.00 -18.35
N GLY A 127 -6.83 -6.71 -19.61
CA GLY A 127 -6.81 -7.69 -20.69
C GLY A 127 -5.76 -8.81 -20.53
N LYS A 128 -4.81 -8.63 -19.59
CA LYS A 128 -3.81 -9.61 -19.16
C LYS A 128 -4.12 -10.22 -17.79
N ASN A 129 -5.33 -9.98 -17.25
CA ASN A 129 -5.77 -10.40 -15.92
C ASN A 129 -4.91 -9.85 -14.77
N LEU A 130 -4.41 -8.61 -14.91
CA LEU A 130 -3.67 -7.93 -13.85
C LEU A 130 -4.54 -6.82 -13.27
N SER A 131 -4.92 -6.97 -12.00
CA SER A 131 -5.56 -5.94 -11.19
C SER A 131 -4.54 -5.30 -10.24
N ALA A 132 -4.87 -4.14 -9.66
CA ALA A 132 -4.03 -3.52 -8.64
C ALA A 132 -3.70 -4.50 -7.50
N SER A 133 -4.64 -5.35 -7.09
CA SER A 133 -4.42 -6.36 -6.06
C SER A 133 -3.32 -7.37 -6.39
N THR A 134 -3.08 -7.64 -7.68
CA THR A 134 -2.04 -8.60 -8.12
C THR A 134 -0.64 -8.02 -7.99
N TYR A 135 -0.45 -6.73 -8.31
CA TYR A 135 0.90 -6.15 -8.43
C TYR A 135 1.22 -5.05 -7.42
N ALA A 136 0.23 -4.37 -6.87
CA ALA A 136 0.43 -3.20 -6.02
C ALA A 136 0.14 -3.46 -4.54
N PHE A 137 -0.26 -4.68 -4.15
CA PHE A 137 -0.65 -4.97 -2.75
C PHE A 137 0.42 -4.54 -1.74
N ALA A 138 1.68 -4.94 -1.96
CA ALA A 138 2.79 -4.58 -1.08
C ALA A 138 3.03 -3.06 -1.07
N SER A 139 3.04 -2.39 -2.22
CA SER A 139 3.25 -0.94 -2.33
C SER A 139 2.11 -0.12 -1.72
N VAL A 140 0.86 -0.59 -1.80
CA VAL A 140 -0.26 0.06 -1.11
C VAL A 140 -0.12 -0.15 0.38
N MET A 141 -0.02 -1.40 0.84
CA MET A 141 0.06 -1.77 2.26
C MET A 141 1.19 -1.06 3.01
N THR A 142 2.36 -0.93 2.37
CA THR A 142 3.57 -0.41 3.00
C THR A 142 3.84 1.06 2.67
N PHE A 143 2.89 1.78 2.05
CA PHE A 143 3.12 3.14 1.56
C PHE A 143 4.40 3.25 0.71
N SER A 144 4.56 2.29 -0.22
CA SER A 144 5.72 2.09 -1.10
C SER A 144 7.05 1.77 -0.40
N ALA A 145 7.06 1.52 0.92
CA ALA A 145 8.30 1.23 1.64
C ALA A 145 8.98 -0.09 1.27
N CYS A 146 8.26 -0.99 0.59
CA CYS A 146 8.85 -2.18 -0.02
C CYS A 146 9.62 -1.93 -1.33
N THR A 147 9.59 -0.70 -1.87
CA THR A 147 10.24 -0.35 -3.14
C THR A 147 11.51 0.45 -2.88
N PRO A 148 12.70 -0.05 -3.28
CA PRO A 148 13.96 0.64 -3.05
C PRO A 148 14.16 1.82 -4.04
N PRO A 149 15.12 2.73 -3.79
CA PRO A 149 15.97 2.80 -2.60
C PRO A 149 15.31 3.56 -1.45
N LEU A 150 15.75 3.30 -0.21
CA LEU A 150 15.21 3.96 0.99
C LEU A 150 15.36 5.48 0.94
N SER A 151 16.46 6.02 0.42
CA SER A 151 16.69 7.47 0.31
C SER A 151 15.63 8.20 -0.54
N GLU A 152 15.14 7.56 -1.60
CA GLU A 152 14.09 8.10 -2.46
C GLU A 152 12.71 7.92 -1.82
N LEU A 153 12.50 6.80 -1.13
CA LEU A 153 11.30 6.59 -0.31
C LEU A 153 11.14 7.67 0.76
N LEU A 154 12.21 8.01 1.49
CA LEU A 154 12.17 9.01 2.56
C LEU A 154 11.74 10.38 2.02
N GLN A 155 12.24 10.79 0.85
CA GLN A 155 11.79 12.02 0.18
C GLN A 155 10.31 11.97 -0.21
N LEU A 156 9.81 10.81 -0.68
CA LEU A 156 8.38 10.63 -0.96
C LEU A 156 7.54 10.67 0.31
N TRP A 157 8.04 10.13 1.43
CA TRP A 157 7.37 10.16 2.72
C TRP A 157 7.32 11.58 3.30
N ASP A 158 8.38 12.38 3.15
CA ASP A 158 8.35 13.81 3.51
C ASP A 158 7.25 14.55 2.73
N TYR A 159 7.19 14.33 1.42
CA TYR A 159 6.13 14.91 0.58
C TYR A 159 4.74 14.42 0.98
N MET A 160 4.61 13.12 1.25
CA MET A 160 3.37 12.49 1.67
C MET A 160 2.88 13.01 3.02
N PHE A 161 3.75 13.19 4.02
CA PHE A 161 3.36 13.75 5.32
C PHE A 161 3.01 15.23 5.22
N ALA A 162 3.63 15.98 4.31
CA ALA A 162 3.31 17.39 4.08
C ALA A 162 1.95 17.60 3.39
N TYR A 163 1.57 16.72 2.45
CA TYR A 163 0.40 16.93 1.57
C TYR A 163 -0.73 15.89 1.71
N GLY A 164 -0.48 14.77 2.39
CA GLY A 164 -1.45 13.73 2.71
C GLY A 164 -1.05 12.32 2.24
N ILE A 165 -1.39 11.32 3.05
CA ILE A 165 -1.00 9.91 2.86
C ILE A 165 -1.64 9.23 1.65
N HIS A 166 -2.75 9.79 1.16
CA HIS A 166 -3.44 9.33 -0.02
C HIS A 166 -2.60 9.42 -1.28
N LEU A 167 -1.59 10.29 -1.29
CA LEU A 167 -0.67 10.45 -2.42
C LEU A 167 0.10 9.20 -2.75
N ASN A 168 0.29 8.25 -1.83
CA ASN A 168 0.97 6.99 -2.14
C ASN A 168 0.30 6.22 -3.29
N ILE A 169 -1.03 6.26 -3.39
CA ILE A 169 -1.74 5.62 -4.51
C ILE A 169 -1.32 6.27 -5.84
N LEU A 170 -1.17 7.59 -5.86
CA LEU A 170 -0.71 8.33 -7.03
C LEU A 170 0.78 8.15 -7.29
N PHE A 171 1.61 7.93 -6.27
CA PHE A 171 3.02 7.56 -6.47
C PHE A 171 3.15 6.24 -7.23
N ILE A 172 2.32 5.25 -6.90
CA ILE A 172 2.30 3.98 -7.63
C ILE A 172 1.87 4.19 -9.08
N ILE A 173 0.82 4.99 -9.33
CA ILE A 173 0.39 5.31 -10.70
C ILE A 173 1.47 6.08 -11.47
N ALA A 174 2.17 7.01 -10.82
CA ALA A 174 3.30 7.72 -11.41
C ALA A 174 4.44 6.75 -11.79
N GLN A 175 4.76 5.77 -10.94
CA GLN A 175 5.73 4.71 -11.29
C GLN A 175 5.27 3.92 -12.52
N LEU A 176 3.99 3.54 -12.60
CA LEU A 176 3.44 2.87 -13.78
C LEU A 176 3.55 3.75 -15.04
N ALA A 177 3.34 5.05 -14.91
CA ALA A 177 3.47 6.00 -16.01
C ALA A 177 4.92 6.09 -16.53
N LEU A 178 5.92 6.01 -15.64
CA LEU A 178 7.34 6.02 -16.00
C LEU A 178 7.74 4.80 -16.86
N ILE A 179 7.15 3.63 -16.61
CA ILE A 179 7.40 2.41 -17.39
C ILE A 179 6.27 2.07 -18.37
N ARG A 180 5.39 3.03 -18.65
CA ARG A 180 4.17 2.80 -19.44
C ARG A 180 4.45 2.15 -20.80
N ALA A 181 5.47 2.65 -21.50
CA ALA A 181 5.83 2.15 -22.82
C ALA A 181 6.27 0.68 -22.76
N ASP A 182 7.08 0.32 -21.76
CA ASP A 182 7.55 -1.06 -21.56
C ASP A 182 6.40 -1.99 -21.18
N LEU A 183 5.47 -1.52 -20.33
CA LEU A 183 4.28 -2.28 -19.96
C LEU A 183 3.41 -2.60 -21.18
N LEU A 184 3.11 -1.60 -22.02
CA LEU A 184 2.26 -1.77 -23.21
C LEU A 184 2.90 -2.64 -24.29
N ASN A 185 4.23 -2.61 -24.41
CA ASN A 185 4.96 -3.40 -25.41
C ASN A 185 5.29 -4.82 -24.92
N SER A 186 5.31 -5.07 -23.61
CA SER A 186 5.64 -6.37 -23.05
C SER A 186 4.49 -7.36 -23.20
N PRO A 187 4.71 -8.56 -23.77
CA PRO A 187 3.68 -9.60 -23.81
C PRO A 187 3.31 -10.12 -22.41
N SER A 188 4.20 -9.93 -21.42
CA SER A 188 4.08 -10.41 -20.04
C SER A 188 4.40 -9.28 -19.04
N PRO A 189 3.54 -8.25 -18.92
CA PRO A 189 3.78 -7.09 -18.06
C PRO A 189 3.88 -7.46 -16.56
N ALA A 190 3.34 -8.60 -16.15
CA ALA A 190 3.44 -9.13 -14.78
C ALA A 190 4.89 -9.21 -14.27
N ASN A 191 5.85 -9.53 -15.15
CA ASN A 191 7.26 -9.63 -14.76
C ASN A 191 7.87 -8.27 -14.39
N LEU A 192 7.48 -7.22 -15.13
CA LEU A 192 7.90 -5.84 -14.86
C LEU A 192 7.25 -5.30 -13.59
N LEU A 193 6.02 -5.71 -13.33
CA LEU A 193 5.26 -5.29 -12.15
C LEU A 193 5.66 -6.04 -10.87
N ARG A 194 6.22 -7.25 -11.00
CA ARG A 194 6.74 -8.02 -9.84
C ARG A 194 7.92 -7.31 -9.17
N VAL A 195 8.74 -6.62 -9.97
CA VAL A 195 9.87 -5.83 -9.49
C VAL A 195 9.83 -4.50 -10.22
N LEU A 196 9.14 -3.53 -9.61
CA LEU A 196 9.13 -2.17 -10.12
C LEU A 196 10.56 -1.62 -10.17
N PRO A 197 10.86 -0.70 -11.10
CA PRO A 197 12.13 0.02 -11.10
C PRO A 197 12.37 0.71 -9.76
N PRO A 198 13.65 1.03 -9.45
CA PRO A 198 13.98 1.86 -8.30
C PRO A 198 13.18 3.17 -8.30
N LEU A 199 12.77 3.62 -7.11
CA LEU A 199 12.09 4.89 -6.92
C LEU A 199 12.95 6.04 -7.44
N ASN A 200 12.30 7.02 -8.05
CA ASN A 200 12.85 8.33 -8.38
C ASN A 200 11.87 9.37 -7.86
N ALA A 201 12.08 9.82 -6.63
CA ALA A 201 11.18 10.68 -5.89
C ALA A 201 10.87 11.96 -6.66
N LYS A 202 11.88 12.56 -7.28
CA LYS A 202 11.71 13.79 -8.07
C LYS A 202 10.75 13.60 -9.24
N GLU A 203 10.95 12.55 -10.04
CA GLU A 203 10.07 12.27 -11.18
C GLU A 203 8.66 11.88 -10.73
N ILE A 204 8.56 11.04 -9.70
CA ILE A 204 7.29 10.61 -9.11
C ILE A 204 6.49 11.81 -8.58
N MET A 205 7.12 12.70 -7.80
CA MET A 205 6.47 13.92 -7.28
C MET A 205 5.98 14.83 -8.41
N ASN A 206 6.82 15.08 -9.42
CA ASN A 206 6.46 15.93 -10.55
C ASN A 206 5.24 15.38 -11.32
N LEU A 207 5.22 14.08 -11.59
CA LEU A 207 4.07 13.43 -12.23
C LEU A 207 2.83 13.49 -11.33
N THR A 208 2.99 13.23 -10.03
CA THR A 208 1.88 13.22 -9.06
C THR A 208 1.12 14.53 -9.05
N VAL A 209 1.79 15.68 -9.13
CA VAL A 209 1.13 16.99 -9.24
C VAL A 209 0.21 17.08 -10.46
N SER A 210 0.65 16.53 -11.60
CA SER A 210 -0.17 16.46 -12.81
C SER A 210 -1.33 15.49 -12.64
N LEU A 211 -1.10 14.32 -12.05
CA LEU A 211 -2.16 13.32 -11.81
C LEU A 211 -3.25 13.87 -10.91
N CYS A 212 -2.90 14.54 -9.80
CA CYS A 212 -3.85 15.19 -8.90
C CYS A 212 -4.78 16.16 -9.62
N ARG A 213 -4.25 16.98 -10.54
CA ARG A 213 -5.03 18.00 -11.28
C ARG A 213 -6.01 17.40 -12.28
N ASN A 214 -5.71 16.21 -12.80
CA ASN A 214 -6.49 15.56 -13.84
C ASN A 214 -7.45 14.50 -13.28
N LEU A 215 -7.42 14.23 -11.97
CA LEU A 215 -8.31 13.27 -11.34
C LEU A 215 -9.69 13.89 -11.07
N PRO A 216 -10.79 13.16 -11.28
CA PRO A 216 -12.12 13.59 -10.85
C PRO A 216 -12.15 13.92 -9.35
N LEU A 217 -12.83 15.01 -8.98
CA LEU A 217 -12.87 15.50 -7.60
C LEU A 217 -13.47 14.47 -6.63
N ASP A 218 -14.50 13.73 -7.06
CA ASP A 218 -15.13 12.71 -6.22
C ASP A 218 -14.20 11.52 -5.95
N LEU A 219 -13.30 11.22 -6.88
CA LEU A 219 -12.31 10.15 -6.74
C LEU A 219 -11.13 10.61 -5.89
N TYR A 220 -10.72 11.86 -6.04
CA TYR A 220 -9.73 12.49 -5.15
C TYR A 220 -10.22 12.56 -3.70
N ASP A 221 -11.48 12.92 -3.47
CA ASP A 221 -12.08 12.94 -2.12
C ASP A 221 -12.04 11.54 -1.47
N LYS A 222 -12.41 10.49 -2.21
CA LYS A 222 -12.30 9.11 -1.72
C LYS A 222 -10.85 8.74 -1.40
N LEU A 223 -9.88 9.14 -2.23
CA LEU A 223 -8.46 8.96 -1.94
C LEU A 223 -8.07 9.62 -0.61
N VAL A 224 -8.44 10.86 -0.36
CA VAL A 224 -8.06 11.56 0.89
C VAL A 224 -8.55 10.83 2.13
N ARG A 225 -9.73 10.19 2.06
CA ARG A 225 -10.42 9.60 3.23
C ARG A 225 -10.20 8.10 3.42
N HIS A 226 -9.80 7.36 2.38
CA HIS A 226 -9.84 5.88 2.39
C HIS A 226 -9.04 5.17 3.50
N ALA A 227 -8.04 5.82 4.07
CA ALA A 227 -7.16 5.21 5.06
C ALA A 227 -7.75 5.25 6.49
N TYR A 228 -8.74 6.10 6.74
CA TYR A 228 -9.33 6.31 8.07
C TYR A 228 -10.87 6.33 8.08
N ASP A 229 -11.53 6.60 6.95
CA ASP A 229 -12.98 6.66 6.84
C ASP A 229 -13.54 5.37 6.22
N GLU A 230 -14.18 4.54 7.05
CA GLU A 230 -14.75 3.27 6.61
C GLU A 230 -15.85 3.43 5.56
N SER A 231 -16.54 4.59 5.52
CA SER A 231 -17.63 4.82 4.58
C SER A 231 -17.15 4.73 3.13
N VAL A 232 -15.89 5.13 2.86
CA VAL A 232 -15.32 5.06 1.51
C VAL A 232 -15.21 3.61 1.05
N ALA A 233 -14.77 2.73 1.94
CA ALA A 233 -14.65 1.31 1.64
C ALA A 233 -16.03 0.66 1.47
N ASP A 234 -17.01 1.08 2.27
CA ASP A 234 -18.40 0.60 2.16
C ASP A 234 -19.05 1.05 0.84
N ASP A 235 -18.88 2.32 0.46
CA ASP A 235 -19.36 2.90 -0.80
C ASP A 235 -18.77 2.20 -2.03
N LEU A 236 -17.51 1.73 -1.91
CA LEU A 236 -16.82 0.95 -2.95
C LEU A 236 -17.11 -0.55 -2.88
N GLY A 237 -17.96 -1.01 -1.95
CA GLY A 237 -18.34 -2.41 -1.81
C GLY A 237 -17.22 -3.32 -1.29
N ILE A 238 -16.23 -2.78 -0.59
CA ILE A 238 -15.13 -3.56 -0.01
C ILE A 238 -15.67 -4.39 1.14
N LYS A 239 -15.78 -5.70 0.91
CA LYS A 239 -16.23 -6.64 1.93
C LYS A 239 -15.17 -6.82 3.02
N PRO A 240 -15.57 -6.97 4.30
CA PRO A 240 -14.67 -7.40 5.35
C PRO A 240 -14.32 -8.86 5.11
N THR A 241 -13.19 -9.11 4.45
CA THR A 241 -12.64 -10.45 4.28
C THR A 241 -11.41 -10.55 5.16
N SER A 242 -11.35 -11.59 5.99
CA SER A 242 -10.13 -11.96 6.73
C SER A 242 -8.95 -12.09 5.76
N ALA A 243 -7.71 -11.96 6.26
CA ALA A 243 -6.43 -11.95 5.52
C ALA A 243 -6.21 -13.02 4.41
N ASN A 244 -7.10 -13.99 4.24
CA ASN A 244 -7.20 -14.87 3.08
C ASN A 244 -8.25 -14.35 2.07
N TRP A 245 -7.90 -13.31 1.34
CA TRP A 245 -8.67 -12.93 0.15
C TRP A 245 -8.45 -13.96 -0.96
N SER A 246 -9.52 -14.59 -1.41
CA SER A 246 -9.52 -15.35 -2.66
C SER A 246 -9.73 -14.37 -3.82
N GLU A 247 -8.92 -14.51 -4.86
CA GLU A 247 -8.79 -13.65 -6.07
C GLU A 247 -10.06 -13.56 -6.95
N HIS A 248 -11.24 -13.84 -6.41
CA HIS A 248 -12.49 -13.94 -7.16
C HIS A 248 -13.52 -12.92 -6.68
N GLN A 249 -13.15 -11.63 -6.67
CA GLN A 249 -14.16 -10.60 -6.93
C GLN A 249 -14.43 -10.61 -8.44
N ASN A 250 -15.72 -10.59 -8.80
CA ASN A 250 -16.18 -10.64 -10.17
C ASN A 250 -16.00 -9.28 -10.84
N ASP A 251 -14.74 -8.81 -10.94
CA ASP A 251 -14.33 -7.51 -11.50
C ASP A 251 -14.74 -7.31 -12.98
N SER A 252 -15.34 -8.33 -13.60
CA SER A 252 -15.86 -8.24 -14.97
C SER A 252 -17.04 -7.28 -15.09
N GLU A 253 -17.78 -7.01 -14.01
CA GLU A 253 -18.95 -6.11 -14.02
C GLU A 253 -18.58 -4.63 -14.18
N ASP A 254 -17.37 -4.22 -13.77
CA ASP A 254 -16.92 -2.82 -13.77
C ASP A 254 -16.32 -2.34 -15.09
N LEU A 255 -16.14 -3.24 -16.06
CA LEU A 255 -15.60 -2.88 -17.37
C LEU A 255 -16.67 -2.21 -18.25
N PRO A 256 -16.32 -1.19 -19.05
CA PRO A 256 -17.20 -0.68 -20.10
C PRO A 256 -17.69 -1.84 -20.99
N ALA A 257 -18.95 -1.78 -21.44
CA ALA A 257 -19.61 -2.90 -22.13
C ALA A 257 -18.78 -3.47 -23.31
N TYR A 258 -18.12 -2.59 -24.07
CA TYR A 258 -17.25 -2.99 -25.19
C TYR A 258 -16.00 -3.80 -24.75
N MET A 259 -15.47 -3.58 -23.55
CA MET A 259 -14.36 -4.36 -23.00
C MET A 259 -14.82 -5.71 -22.44
N ARG A 260 -16.04 -5.77 -21.86
CA ARG A 260 -16.67 -7.03 -21.43
C ARG A 260 -16.88 -7.98 -22.60
N ASP A 261 -17.39 -7.45 -23.71
CA ASP A 261 -17.61 -8.23 -24.93
C ASP A 261 -16.30 -8.80 -25.49
N ALA A 262 -15.22 -8.02 -25.49
CA ALA A 262 -13.90 -8.47 -25.94
C ALA A 262 -13.29 -9.58 -25.05
N MET A 263 -13.49 -9.53 -23.73
CA MET A 263 -13.03 -10.58 -22.80
C MET A 263 -13.84 -11.87 -22.96
N ASN A 264 -15.15 -11.77 -23.14
CA ASN A 264 -16.02 -12.92 -23.39
C ASN A 264 -15.67 -13.64 -24.69
N VAL A 265 -15.33 -12.88 -25.75
CA VAL A 265 -14.87 -13.46 -27.02
C VAL A 265 -13.55 -14.23 -26.83
N ARG A 266 -12.57 -13.69 -26.10
CA ARG A 266 -11.29 -14.38 -25.80
C ARG A 266 -11.46 -15.67 -25.00
N SER A 267 -12.43 -15.72 -24.08
CA SER A 267 -12.71 -16.91 -23.27
C SER A 267 -13.30 -18.06 -24.10
N LYS A 268 -14.11 -17.76 -25.12
CA LYS A 268 -14.64 -18.75 -26.07
C LYS A 268 -13.55 -19.37 -26.93
N PHE A 269 -12.62 -18.56 -27.44
CA PHE A 269 -11.48 -19.05 -28.24
C PHE A 269 -10.44 -19.87 -27.46
N LYS A 270 -10.46 -19.86 -26.12
CA LYS A 270 -9.61 -20.72 -25.29
C LYS A 270 -10.26 -22.08 -24.93
N ARG A 271 -11.54 -22.27 -25.26
CA ARG A 271 -12.31 -23.49 -24.96
C ARG A 271 -12.60 -24.34 -26.20
N GLU A 272 -12.05 -23.95 -27.35
CA GLU A 272 -11.98 -24.74 -28.59
C GLU A 272 -10.52 -25.15 -28.84
#